data_AF-A0A527XXT2-F1
#
_entry.id   AF-A0A527XXT2-F1
#
_cell.length_a   1.000
_cell.length_b   1.000
_cell.length_c   1.000
_cell.angle_alpha   90.00
_cell.angle_beta   90.00
_cell.angle_gamma   90.00
#
_symmetry.space_group_name_H-M   'P 1'
#
loop_
_entity.id
_entity.type
_entity.pdbx_description
1 polymer ?
#
loop_
_entity_poly.entity_id
_entity_poly.type
_entity_poly.pdbx_seq_one_letter_code
_entity_poly.pdbx_strand_id
1 'polypeptide(L)'
;FPYLYPFPQRPAGLIEEAFGELGKRWKPILDVYEDNGVDVGYEIHPSEDVFDGATFEMFLDAVGGHKRCNINYDPSHFLLQQLDYLEFIDIYHERIKAFHVKDAEFNPTGRQGVYSGYQGWVNRAGR
;
A
#
# COMPACT_ATOMS: atom_id res chain seq x y z
N PHE A 1 -5.65 -5.80 5.78
CA PHE A 1 -6.81 -5.58 6.70
C PHE A 1 -6.99 -6.77 7.63
N PRO A 2 -7.30 -6.62 8.94
CA PRO A 2 -8.05 -5.54 9.57
C PRO A 2 -7.24 -4.53 10.39
N TYR A 3 -5.92 -4.51 10.26
CA TYR A 3 -5.06 -3.73 11.17
C TYR A 3 -4.79 -2.30 10.67
N LEU A 4 -5.84 -1.47 10.54
CA LEU A 4 -5.70 -0.04 10.27
C LEU A 4 -5.74 0.71 11.60
N TYR A 5 -4.65 1.38 11.98
CA TYR A 5 -4.44 2.03 13.28
C TYR A 5 -4.24 1.04 14.47
N PRO A 6 -3.25 1.24 15.36
CA PRO A 6 -2.98 0.31 16.47
C PRO A 6 -3.86 0.63 17.69
N PHE A 7 -5.18 0.58 17.54
CA PHE A 7 -6.10 0.82 18.65
C PHE A 7 -7.23 -0.22 18.75
N PRO A 8 -7.32 -0.98 19.86
CA PRO A 8 -6.33 -1.07 20.95
C PRO A 8 -4.98 -1.62 20.44
N GLN A 9 -3.93 -1.54 21.28
CA GLN A 9 -2.59 -1.99 20.91
C GLN A 9 -2.62 -3.44 20.43
N ARG A 10 -1.90 -3.71 19.35
CA ARG A 10 -1.82 -5.05 18.75
C ARG A 10 -0.98 -5.97 19.63
N PRO A 11 -1.31 -7.28 19.71
CA PRO A 11 -0.42 -8.28 20.26
C PRO A 11 0.94 -8.25 19.58
N ALA A 12 2.01 -8.47 20.35
CA ALA A 12 3.35 -8.64 19.79
C ALA A 12 3.39 -9.87 18.86
N GLY A 13 4.15 -9.79 17.77
CA GLY A 13 4.28 -10.88 16.80
C GLY A 13 3.20 -10.92 15.72
N LEU A 14 2.09 -10.20 15.87
CA LEU A 14 0.97 -10.24 14.93
C LEU A 14 1.36 -9.77 13.52
N ILE A 15 2.17 -8.72 13.44
CA ILE A 15 2.57 -8.14 12.15
C ILE A 15 3.60 -9.04 11.48
N GLU A 16 4.53 -9.60 12.25
CA GLU A 16 5.54 -10.54 11.78
C GLU A 16 4.89 -11.82 11.23
N GLU A 17 3.88 -12.36 11.93
CA GLU A 17 3.10 -13.50 11.46
C GLU A 17 2.35 -13.19 10.17
N ALA A 18 1.68 -12.03 10.11
CA ALA A 18 0.91 -11.61 8.93
C ALA A 18 1.79 -11.48 7.67
N PHE A 19 2.91 -10.76 7.75
CA PHE A 19 3.80 -10.59 6.61
C PHE A 19 4.56 -11.88 6.26
N GLY A 20 4.91 -12.70 7.26
CA GLY A 20 5.48 -14.03 7.04
C GLY A 20 4.53 -14.95 6.27
N GLU A 21 3.24 -14.95 6.60
CA GLU A 21 2.23 -15.70 5.87
C GLU A 21 1.95 -15.13 4.48
N LEU A 22 1.90 -13.79 4.35
CA LEU A 22 1.74 -13.10 3.08
C LEU A 22 2.87 -13.48 2.11
N GLY A 23 4.13 -13.45 2.57
CA GLY A 23 5.29 -13.87 1.79
C GLY A 23 5.23 -15.35 1.37
N LYS A 24 4.85 -16.26 2.26
CA LYS A 24 4.68 -17.69 1.95
C LYS A 24 3.67 -17.93 0.84
N ARG A 25 2.57 -17.17 0.82
CA ARG A 25 1.51 -17.31 -0.20
C ARG A 25 1.89 -16.70 -1.53
N TRP A 26 2.52 -15.53 -1.51
CA TRP A 26 2.84 -14.80 -2.73
C TRP A 26 4.10 -15.31 -3.43
N LYS A 27 5.11 -15.79 -2.70
CA LYS A 27 6.37 -16.20 -3.33
C LYS A 27 6.19 -17.26 -4.44
N PRO A 28 5.42 -18.36 -4.26
CA PRO A 28 5.21 -19.32 -5.34
C PRO A 28 4.45 -18.73 -6.55
N ILE A 29 3.58 -17.75 -6.32
CA ILE A 29 2.88 -17.05 -7.40
C ILE A 29 3.89 -16.19 -8.16
N LEU A 30 4.72 -15.44 -7.45
CA LEU A 30 5.76 -14.62 -8.04
C LEU A 30 6.78 -15.45 -8.83
N ASP A 31 7.12 -16.66 -8.37
CA ASP A 31 7.98 -17.61 -9.10
C ASP A 31 7.35 -17.98 -10.47
N VAL A 32 6.04 -18.21 -10.53
CA VAL A 32 5.34 -18.46 -11.82
C VAL A 32 5.38 -17.23 -12.73
N TYR A 33 5.22 -16.03 -12.19
CA TYR A 33 5.34 -14.79 -12.97
C TYR A 33 6.77 -14.59 -13.47
N GLU A 34 7.76 -15.03 -12.71
CA GLU A 34 9.15 -15.04 -13.13
C GLU A 34 9.38 -15.94 -14.34
N ASP A 35 8.87 -17.18 -14.32
CA ASP A 35 8.96 -18.12 -15.43
C ASP A 35 8.34 -17.58 -16.73
N ASN A 36 7.36 -16.67 -16.61
CA ASN A 36 6.67 -16.04 -17.73
C ASN A 36 7.22 -14.67 -18.11
N GLY A 37 8.21 -14.15 -17.38
CA GLY A 37 8.79 -12.85 -17.65
C GLY A 37 7.88 -11.66 -17.36
N VAL A 38 6.88 -11.81 -16.48
CA VAL A 38 5.84 -10.80 -16.21
C VAL A 38 6.05 -10.18 -14.83
N ASP A 39 6.00 -8.85 -14.74
CA ASP A 39 6.06 -8.13 -13.46
C ASP A 39 4.67 -8.01 -12.81
N VAL A 40 4.61 -8.15 -11.48
CA VAL A 40 3.39 -7.91 -10.69
C VAL A 40 3.50 -6.56 -10.02
N GLY A 41 2.65 -5.63 -10.42
CA GLY A 41 2.53 -4.31 -9.80
C GLY A 41 1.47 -4.31 -8.69
N TYR A 42 1.89 -4.26 -7.43
CA TYR A 42 1.00 -4.09 -6.29
C TYR A 42 0.53 -2.64 -6.23
N GLU A 43 -0.78 -2.44 -6.29
CA GLU A 43 -1.38 -1.12 -6.05
C GLU A 43 -1.34 -0.84 -4.55
N ILE A 44 -0.47 0.09 -4.16
CA ILE A 44 -0.29 0.47 -2.77
C ILE A 44 -1.53 1.28 -2.37
N HIS A 45 -2.39 0.68 -1.56
CA HIS A 45 -3.74 1.18 -1.34
C HIS A 45 -4.16 1.03 0.13
N PRO A 46 -4.79 2.04 0.75
CA PRO A 46 -5.37 1.96 2.08
C PRO A 46 -6.25 0.73 2.26
N SER A 47 -6.24 0.12 3.44
CA SER A 47 -6.99 -1.12 3.74
C SER A 47 -6.45 -2.40 3.11
N GLU A 48 -5.50 -2.35 2.18
CA GLU A 48 -4.77 -3.56 1.81
C GLU A 48 -3.74 -3.94 2.89
N ASP A 49 -3.08 -5.09 2.73
CA ASP A 49 -1.96 -5.46 3.61
C ASP A 49 -0.72 -4.61 3.32
N VAL A 50 -0.57 -4.19 2.06
CA VAL A 50 0.49 -3.31 1.57
C VAL A 50 -0.13 -1.97 1.18
N PHE A 51 0.02 -0.98 2.05
CA PHE A 51 -0.70 0.29 1.94
C PHE A 51 0.21 1.52 1.97
N ASP A 52 1.49 1.39 2.27
CA ASP A 52 2.49 2.46 2.22
C ASP A 52 3.87 1.90 1.87
N GLY A 53 4.89 2.76 1.81
CA GLY A 53 6.27 2.34 1.51
C GLY A 53 6.83 1.36 2.54
N ALA A 54 6.56 1.59 3.83
CA ALA A 54 7.05 0.74 4.90
C ALA A 54 6.46 -0.68 4.82
N THR A 55 5.15 -0.80 4.58
CA THR A 55 4.52 -2.12 4.39
C THR A 55 4.93 -2.78 3.08
N PHE A 56 5.21 -2.01 2.03
CA PHE A 56 5.80 -2.55 0.81
C PHE A 56 7.18 -3.16 1.04
N GLU A 57 8.05 -2.48 1.80
CA GLU A 57 9.37 -3.00 2.17
C GLU A 57 9.26 -4.29 3.00
N MET A 58 8.36 -4.32 3.98
CA MET A 58 8.11 -5.52 4.78
C MET A 58 7.65 -6.71 3.92
N PHE A 59 6.78 -6.46 2.95
CA PHE A 59 6.32 -7.49 2.03
C PHE A 59 7.44 -7.93 1.07
N LEU A 60 8.20 -6.98 0.53
CA LEU A 60 9.33 -7.24 -0.34
C LEU A 60 10.38 -8.13 0.36
N ASP A 61 10.69 -7.84 1.62
CA ASP A 61 11.56 -8.66 2.45
C ASP A 61 10.97 -10.06 2.68
N ALA A 62 9.67 -10.15 2.96
CA ALA A 62 8.99 -11.43 3.17
C ALA A 62 9.01 -12.36 1.94
N VAL A 63 9.06 -11.79 0.73
CA VAL A 63 9.27 -12.54 -0.53
C VAL A 63 10.74 -12.65 -0.94
N GLY A 64 11.68 -12.17 -0.12
CA GLY A 64 13.11 -12.27 -0.35
C GLY A 64 13.62 -11.37 -1.48
N GLY A 65 13.06 -10.17 -1.62
CA GLY A 65 13.46 -9.21 -2.64
C GLY A 65 13.05 -9.60 -4.06
N HIS A 66 12.08 -10.50 -4.21
CA HIS A 66 11.70 -11.11 -5.48
C HIS A 66 11.48 -10.06 -6.58
N LYS A 67 12.17 -10.21 -7.72
CA LYS A 67 12.22 -9.17 -8.75
C LYS A 67 10.89 -8.87 -9.44
N ARG A 68 9.93 -9.81 -9.38
CA ARG A 68 8.56 -9.62 -9.88
C ARG A 68 7.64 -8.89 -8.91
N CYS A 69 8.07 -8.67 -7.66
CA CYS A 69 7.36 -7.87 -6.68
C CYS A 69 7.64 -6.38 -6.93
N ASN A 70 6.72 -5.72 -7.64
CA ASN A 70 6.85 -4.35 -8.12
C ASN A 70 5.62 -3.52 -7.71
N ILE A 71 5.62 -2.23 -8.03
CA ILE A 71 4.60 -1.27 -7.62
C ILE A 71 3.77 -0.85 -8.83
N ASN A 72 2.45 -0.80 -8.62
CA ASN A 72 1.54 0.00 -9.43
C ASN A 72 1.30 1.33 -8.71
N TYR A 73 1.84 2.42 -9.27
CA TYR A 73 1.81 3.75 -8.64
C TYR A 73 0.45 4.42 -8.85
N ASP A 74 -0.27 4.71 -7.77
CA ASP A 74 -1.51 5.50 -7.79
C ASP A 74 -1.43 6.60 -6.70
N PRO A 75 -1.18 7.87 -7.07
CA PRO A 75 -0.98 8.94 -6.10
C PRO A 75 -2.27 9.37 -5.40
N SER A 76 -3.45 8.98 -5.89
CA SER A 76 -4.73 9.33 -5.25
C SER A 76 -4.80 8.77 -3.83
N HIS A 77 -4.27 7.56 -3.63
CA HIS A 77 -4.22 6.92 -2.32
C HIS A 77 -3.22 7.60 -1.40
N PHE A 78 -2.09 8.06 -1.95
CA PHE A 78 -0.98 8.63 -1.19
C PHE A 78 -1.32 9.99 -0.61
N LEU A 79 -1.98 10.86 -1.39
CA LEU A 79 -2.47 12.13 -0.90
C LEU A 79 -3.42 11.94 0.29
N LEU A 80 -4.35 10.97 0.20
CA LEU A 80 -5.29 10.70 1.28
C LEU A 80 -4.60 10.13 2.53
N GLN A 81 -3.50 9.40 2.37
CA GLN A 81 -2.66 8.93 3.46
C GLN A 81 -1.68 9.98 4.01
N GLN A 82 -1.61 11.16 3.38
CA GLN A 82 -0.65 12.22 3.71
C GLN A 82 0.81 11.78 3.52
N LEU A 83 1.06 10.96 2.50
CA LEU A 83 2.40 10.61 2.04
C LEU A 83 2.94 11.69 1.10
N ASP A 84 4.25 11.92 1.12
CA ASP A 84 4.92 12.63 0.04
C ASP A 84 4.99 11.71 -1.18
N TYR A 85 4.05 11.89 -2.09
CA TYR A 85 3.90 11.05 -3.27
C TYR A 85 4.96 11.34 -4.36
N LEU A 86 5.72 12.44 -4.25
CA LEU A 86 6.84 12.74 -5.15
C LEU A 86 8.10 12.06 -4.64
N GLU A 87 8.42 12.20 -3.35
CA GLU A 87 9.53 11.48 -2.73
C GLU A 87 9.35 9.96 -2.85
N PHE A 88 8.11 9.46 -2.81
CA PHE A 88 7.81 8.05 -3.08
C PHE A 88 8.32 7.58 -4.46
N ILE A 89 8.23 8.43 -5.49
CA ILE A 89 8.79 8.11 -6.80
C ILE A 89 10.31 8.04 -6.70
N ASP A 90 10.96 9.02 -6.06
CA ASP A 90 12.41 9.03 -5.92
C ASP A 90 12.93 7.78 -5.22
N ILE A 91 12.24 7.33 -4.16
CA ILE A 91 12.60 6.12 -3.41
C ILE A 91 12.38 4.84 -4.24
N TYR A 92 11.25 4.72 -4.95
CA TYR A 92 10.81 3.43 -5.52
C TYR A 92 10.78 3.34 -7.04
N HIS A 93 11.27 4.34 -7.79
CA HIS A 93 11.19 4.38 -9.26
C HIS A 93 11.68 3.11 -9.96
N GLU A 94 12.69 2.41 -9.44
CA GLU A 94 13.17 1.15 -10.02
C GLU A 94 12.12 0.03 -9.99
N ARG A 95 11.20 0.07 -9.03
CA ARG A 95 10.14 -0.94 -8.82
C ARG A 95 8.78 -0.50 -9.34
N ILE A 96 8.59 0.74 -9.77
CA ILE A 96 7.35 1.19 -10.39
C ILE A 96 7.29 0.63 -11.83
N LYS A 97 6.34 -0.27 -12.11
CA LYS A 97 6.18 -0.93 -13.44
C LYS A 97 4.86 -0.61 -14.12
N ALA A 98 3.91 -0.07 -13.37
CA ALA A 98 2.64 0.43 -13.87
C ALA A 98 2.23 1.66 -13.05
N PHE A 99 1.28 2.43 -13.57
CA PHE A 99 0.66 3.52 -12.84
C PHE A 99 -0.82 3.65 -13.19
N HIS A 100 -1.60 4.10 -12.22
CA HIS A 100 -2.97 4.57 -12.41
C HIS A 100 -2.99 6.10 -12.34
N VAL A 101 -3.65 6.72 -13.32
CA VAL A 101 -3.88 8.16 -13.31
C VAL A 101 -5.22 8.42 -12.63
N LYS A 102 -5.14 8.78 -11.36
CA LYS A 102 -6.30 9.10 -10.55
C LYS A 102 -5.97 10.31 -9.69
N ASP A 103 -6.86 11.29 -9.72
CA ASP A 103 -6.73 12.51 -8.93
C ASP A 103 -7.40 12.33 -7.57
N ALA A 104 -6.95 13.09 -6.58
CA ALA A 104 -7.56 13.16 -5.27
C ALA A 104 -7.39 14.56 -4.68
N GLU A 105 -8.26 14.90 -3.75
CA GLU A 105 -8.15 16.10 -2.94
C GLU A 105 -8.34 15.78 -1.46
N PHE A 106 -7.55 16.44 -0.62
CA PHE A 106 -7.66 16.36 0.83
C PHE A 106 -7.90 17.75 1.43
N ASN A 107 -9.15 18.00 1.83
CA ASN A 107 -9.63 19.26 2.40
C ASN A 107 -10.20 19.04 3.81
N PRO A 108 -9.35 18.95 4.84
CA PRO A 108 -9.80 18.67 6.20
C PRO A 108 -10.48 19.88 6.84
N THR A 109 -11.29 19.60 7.87
CA THR A 109 -11.86 20.61 8.76
C THR A 109 -11.65 20.18 10.21
N GLY A 110 -11.95 21.05 11.19
CA GLY A 110 -11.95 20.65 12.60
C GLY A 110 -12.93 19.51 12.95
N ARG A 111 -13.85 19.14 12.03
CA ARG A 111 -14.80 18.03 12.22
C ARG A 111 -14.39 16.74 11.51
N GLN A 112 -13.54 16.81 10.49
CA GLN A 112 -13.28 15.70 9.57
C GLN A 112 -11.84 15.72 9.06
N GLY A 113 -11.13 14.60 9.23
CA GLY A 113 -9.82 14.32 8.63
C GLY A 113 -9.90 13.14 7.67
N VAL A 114 -8.80 12.39 7.50
CA VAL A 114 -8.66 11.27 6.54
C VAL A 114 -9.84 10.29 6.52
N TYR A 115 -10.38 9.93 7.68
CA TYR A 115 -11.49 8.97 7.77
C TYR A 115 -12.85 9.52 7.33
N SER A 116 -12.98 10.85 7.17
CA SER A 116 -14.15 11.53 6.61
C SER A 116 -15.51 11.20 7.25
N GLY A 117 -15.53 10.68 8.49
CA GLY A 117 -16.72 10.58 9.35
C GLY A 117 -17.95 9.90 8.71
N TYR A 118 -17.75 8.81 7.98
CA TYR A 118 -18.80 8.08 7.23
C TYR A 118 -19.64 8.94 6.27
N GLN A 119 -19.14 10.11 5.86
CA GLN A 119 -19.86 10.97 4.93
C GLN A 119 -19.94 10.36 3.52
N GLY A 120 -20.98 10.75 2.79
CA GLY A 120 -21.07 10.51 1.35
C GLY A 120 -19.98 11.25 0.60
N TRP A 121 -19.63 10.76 -0.59
CA TRP A 121 -18.47 11.19 -1.40
C TRP A 121 -18.20 12.70 -1.43
N VAL A 122 -19.21 13.49 -1.81
CA VAL A 122 -19.10 14.95 -1.97
C VAL A 122 -18.75 15.66 -0.64
N ASN A 123 -19.14 15.07 0.49
CA ASN A 123 -18.99 15.66 1.82
C ASN A 123 -17.78 15.10 2.59
N ARG A 124 -16.92 14.32 1.94
CA ARG A 124 -15.69 13.81 2.55
C ARG A 124 -14.58 14.84 2.52
N ALA A 125 -13.72 14.80 3.53
CA ALA A 125 -12.47 15.56 3.53
C ALA A 125 -11.50 15.01 2.46
N GLY A 126 -11.45 13.68 2.32
CA GLY A 126 -10.70 13.00 1.27
C GLY A 126 -11.62 12.42 0.20
N ARG A 127 -11.39 12.76 -1.07
CA ARG A 127 -12.14 12.26 -2.22
C ARG A 127 -11.28 12.30 -3.49
#